data_AF-A0A8T1WCH7-F1
#
_entry.id   AF-A0A8T1WCH7-F1
#
_cell.length_a   1.000
_cell.length_b   1.000
_cell.length_c   1.000
_cell.angle_alpha   90.00
_cell.angle_beta   90.00
_cell.angle_gamma   90.00
#
_symmetry.space_group_name_H-M   'P 1'
#
loop_
_entity.id
_entity.type
_entity.pdbx_description
1 polymer ?
#
loop_
_entity_poly.entity_id
_entity_poly.type
_entity_poly.pdbx_seq_one_letter_code
_entity_poly.pdbx_strand_id
1 'polypeptide(L)'
;MVQHPKLNLTSTASYGSVATETPPRNFLPSPRRRLSQWYTNMLLINFVEFAAESSRGVVLATLFLYTKSLGGDLAFMGLLTSLFSVGRLISSTVFGWMCDRYSFRSVYLVSSGICLLGNLIYLMADTHVTNSLTVLAASRFIVGFGAGNRSVCRANVAAMTTINQRLRYLTILATVVFLGYALTPGLGSLVADIDVFFGGMHLNKFTAPGLILVVFNVLTIVGMLTVYDASVSIRDGPLETPNTAATKNTLSDMTSMPERIVNIGALVFIFLNFNARGILSVFETVNIPLFLQVTGSDPNSVAAVVDASNFQFYLGLLGLISYFSIEYFRKSLTDVNWVQLGFLFLLAGNMLLVVMPDSLSFGRLGFAELLVWSIGCPITTAVVVAAFSKLLGGRPQGTLMGLLGSAGSVSRIILPLLPAAIPTLTPVFAINIALCALSVTLLWWYNRVVYRTKMELLADVENAYRIVSPPNDLRSPLGSDKVDFEDK
;
A
#
# COMPACT_ATOMS: atom_id res chain seq x y z
N MET A 1 -47.85 3.30 -11.35
CA MET A 1 -47.09 4.44 -10.79
C MET A 1 -47.20 4.34 -9.28
N VAL A 2 -46.15 3.84 -8.62
CA VAL A 2 -46.17 3.54 -7.17
C VAL A 2 -45.35 4.62 -6.46
N GLN A 3 -46.00 5.40 -5.60
CA GLN A 3 -45.35 6.30 -4.64
C GLN A 3 -45.31 5.61 -3.28
N HIS A 4 -44.10 5.48 -2.73
CA HIS A 4 -43.84 4.92 -1.40
C HIS A 4 -44.15 5.94 -0.28
N PRO A 5 -44.69 5.52 0.88
CA PRO A 5 -44.81 6.38 2.04
C PRO A 5 -43.49 6.46 2.82
N LYS A 6 -43.17 7.68 3.29
CA LYS A 6 -42.02 8.00 4.13
C LYS A 6 -42.34 7.65 5.59
N LEU A 7 -41.50 6.81 6.21
CA LEU A 7 -41.51 6.57 7.66
C LEU A 7 -40.43 7.43 8.33
N ASN A 8 -40.87 8.40 9.14
CA ASN A 8 -40.05 9.12 10.11
C ASN A 8 -39.87 8.25 11.36
N LEU A 9 -38.63 8.07 11.81
CA LEU A 9 -38.29 7.39 13.06
C LEU A 9 -37.45 8.32 13.96
N THR A 10 -38.05 8.74 15.06
CA THR A 10 -37.42 9.34 16.24
C THR A 10 -36.73 8.26 17.09
N SER A 11 -35.43 8.46 17.41
CA SER A 11 -34.55 7.91 18.50
C SER A 11 -34.86 6.54 19.14
N THR A 12 -33.97 5.61 19.49
CA THR A 12 -32.50 5.52 19.66
C THR A 12 -32.16 4.08 20.07
N ALA A 13 -31.03 3.50 19.63
CA ALA A 13 -30.10 2.68 20.44
C ALA A 13 -28.83 2.33 19.63
N SER A 14 -27.66 2.63 20.20
CA SER A 14 -26.30 2.52 19.61
C SER A 14 -25.50 1.41 20.28
N TYR A 15 -24.72 0.64 19.52
CA TYR A 15 -23.58 -0.13 20.04
C TYR A 15 -22.27 0.45 19.50
N GLY A 16 -21.60 1.18 20.39
CA GLY A 16 -20.43 2.03 20.14
C GLY A 16 -20.55 3.25 21.03
N SER A 17 -19.54 3.51 21.88
CA SER A 17 -19.51 4.57 22.89
C SER A 17 -20.18 5.86 22.41
N VAL A 18 -21.19 6.32 23.15
CA VAL A 18 -21.90 7.61 23.04
C VAL A 18 -21.50 8.41 21.80
N ALA A 19 -22.18 8.16 20.69
CA ALA A 19 -22.37 9.21 19.71
C ALA A 19 -23.22 10.28 20.41
N THR A 20 -22.56 11.25 21.05
CA THR A 20 -23.15 12.58 21.06
C THR A 20 -23.42 12.86 19.59
N GLU A 21 -24.69 13.07 19.22
CA GLU A 21 -25.06 13.89 18.08
C GLU A 21 -24.42 15.26 18.27
N THR A 22 -23.10 15.33 18.10
CA THR A 22 -22.46 16.60 17.89
C THR A 22 -22.95 17.01 16.52
N PRO A 23 -23.66 18.15 16.38
CA PRO A 23 -23.82 18.77 15.08
C PRO A 23 -22.44 18.81 14.39
N PRO A 24 -22.34 18.85 13.04
CA PRO A 24 -21.05 19.04 12.36
C PRO A 24 -20.31 20.12 13.15
N ARG A 25 -19.21 19.75 13.81
CA ARG A 25 -18.61 20.61 14.82
C ARG A 25 -18.24 21.87 14.07
N ASN A 26 -19.00 22.94 14.30
CA ASN A 26 -18.74 24.27 13.79
C ASN A 26 -17.47 24.75 14.50
N PHE A 27 -16.32 24.22 14.10
CA PHE A 27 -15.05 24.81 14.45
C PHE A 27 -15.11 26.22 13.86
N LEU A 28 -14.99 27.23 14.73
CA LEU A 28 -14.69 28.57 14.24
C LEU A 28 -13.46 28.44 13.32
N PRO A 29 -13.46 29.08 12.14
CA PRO A 29 -12.35 28.98 11.22
C PRO A 29 -11.05 29.29 11.97
N SER A 30 -10.10 28.33 11.92
CA SER A 30 -8.82 28.50 12.59
C SER A 30 -8.12 29.75 12.01
N PRO A 31 -7.36 30.51 12.82
CA PRO A 31 -6.57 31.61 12.29
C PRO A 31 -5.74 31.11 11.10
N ARG A 32 -5.69 31.88 10.01
CA ARG A 32 -5.02 31.46 8.74
C ARG A 32 -3.63 30.85 8.97
N ARG A 33 -2.88 31.36 9.95
CA ARG A 33 -1.57 30.84 10.37
C ARG A 33 -1.62 29.40 10.89
N ARG A 34 -2.60 29.04 11.74
CA ARG A 34 -2.72 27.66 12.27
C ARG A 34 -3.16 26.68 11.19
N LEU A 35 -4.06 27.10 10.30
CA LEU A 35 -4.45 26.29 9.13
C LEU A 35 -3.25 26.03 8.21
N SER A 36 -2.44 27.05 7.93
CA SER A 36 -1.21 26.90 7.15
C SER A 36 -0.26 25.91 7.84
N GLN A 37 -0.06 26.03 9.15
CA GLN A 37 0.80 25.12 9.91
C GLN A 37 0.28 23.68 9.89
N TRP A 38 -1.05 23.48 9.89
CA TRP A 38 -1.67 22.16 9.73
C TRP A 38 -1.33 21.53 8.38
N TYR A 39 -1.43 22.30 7.29
CA TYR A 39 -1.00 21.83 5.96
C TYR A 39 0.49 21.54 5.91
N THR A 40 1.32 22.36 6.56
CA THR A 40 2.76 22.13 6.66
C THR A 40 3.07 20.83 7.40
N ASN A 41 2.45 20.57 8.55
CA ASN A 41 2.61 19.30 9.26
C ASN A 41 2.16 18.12 8.39
N MET A 42 1.04 18.23 7.69
CA MET A 42 0.56 17.20 6.76
C MET A 42 1.58 16.95 5.64
N LEU A 43 2.16 18.01 5.07
CA LEU A 43 3.22 17.91 4.06
C LEU A 43 4.47 17.22 4.62
N LEU A 44 4.89 17.55 5.85
CA LEU A 44 6.04 16.91 6.49
C LEU A 44 5.79 15.42 6.76
N ILE A 45 4.59 15.03 7.20
CA ILE A 45 4.22 13.62 7.38
C ILE A 45 4.30 12.87 6.04
N ASN A 46 3.78 13.47 4.97
CA ASN A 46 3.88 12.89 3.63
C ASN A 46 5.33 12.81 3.15
N PHE A 47 6.16 13.82 3.44
CA PHE A 47 7.57 13.82 3.06
C PHE A 47 8.38 12.75 3.80
N VAL A 48 8.09 12.49 5.08
CA VAL A 48 8.69 11.37 5.83
C VAL A 48 8.39 10.04 5.12
N GLU A 49 7.13 9.80 4.80
CA GLU A 49 6.71 8.56 4.11
C GLU A 49 7.35 8.47 2.72
N PHE A 50 7.38 9.58 1.98
CA PHE A 50 8.05 9.66 0.69
C PHE A 50 9.53 9.28 0.80
N ALA A 51 10.27 9.86 1.75
CA ALA A 51 11.69 9.59 1.97
C ALA A 51 11.94 8.12 2.37
N ALA A 52 11.08 7.56 3.22
CA ALA A 52 11.13 6.16 3.61
C ALA A 52 10.95 5.22 2.41
N GLU A 53 9.96 5.47 1.55
CA GLU A 53 9.71 4.64 0.36
C GLU A 53 10.74 4.86 -0.75
N SER A 54 11.24 6.09 -0.87
CA SER A 54 12.35 6.44 -1.78
C SER A 54 13.60 5.64 -1.47
N SER A 55 13.82 5.29 -0.20
CA SER A 55 14.97 4.48 0.22
C SER A 55 14.99 3.07 -0.40
N ARG A 56 13.82 2.58 -0.85
CA ARG A 56 13.71 1.38 -1.68
C ARG A 56 13.75 1.71 -3.18
N GLY A 57 13.05 2.75 -3.61
CA GLY A 57 12.89 3.11 -5.03
C GLY A 57 14.16 3.64 -5.71
N VAL A 58 14.85 4.63 -5.11
CA VAL A 58 16.03 5.29 -5.71
C VAL A 58 17.14 4.30 -6.08
N VAL A 59 17.35 3.31 -5.22
CA VAL A 59 18.40 2.31 -5.36
C VAL A 59 17.95 1.12 -6.20
N LEU A 60 16.65 0.98 -6.50
CA LEU A 60 16.08 -0.22 -7.10
C LEU A 60 16.74 -0.58 -8.44
N ALA A 61 16.97 0.41 -9.30
CA ALA A 61 17.57 0.21 -10.62
C ALA A 61 19.08 -0.07 -10.58
N THR A 62 19.77 0.39 -9.53
CA THR A 62 21.23 0.29 -9.42
C THR A 62 21.69 -0.83 -8.49
N LEU A 63 20.82 -1.34 -7.60
CA LEU A 63 21.21 -2.26 -6.53
C LEU A 63 21.80 -3.57 -7.04
N PHE A 64 21.24 -4.12 -8.13
CA PHE A 64 21.79 -5.33 -8.76
C PHE A 64 23.18 -5.08 -9.34
N LEU A 65 23.35 -3.98 -10.09
CA LEU A 65 24.63 -3.59 -10.69
C LEU A 65 25.67 -3.29 -9.62
N TYR A 66 25.27 -2.61 -8.54
CA TYR A 66 26.12 -2.33 -7.39
C TYR A 66 26.59 -3.63 -6.74
N THR A 67 25.68 -4.56 -6.49
CA THR A 67 26.00 -5.88 -5.95
C THR A 67 27.00 -6.63 -6.84
N LYS A 68 26.78 -6.61 -8.17
CA LYS A 68 27.69 -7.22 -9.15
C LYS A 68 29.08 -6.58 -9.13
N SER A 69 29.17 -5.26 -9.01
CA SER A 69 30.45 -4.55 -8.95
C SER A 69 31.29 -4.92 -7.71
N LEU A 70 30.63 -5.33 -6.62
CA LEU A 70 31.26 -5.80 -5.38
C LEU A 70 31.56 -7.32 -5.38
N GLY A 71 31.36 -8.00 -6.52
CA GLY A 71 31.58 -9.44 -6.64
C GLY A 71 30.40 -10.31 -6.18
N GLY A 72 29.25 -9.72 -5.90
CA GLY A 72 28.03 -10.43 -5.55
C GLY A 72 27.27 -10.98 -6.78
N ASP A 73 26.19 -11.71 -6.49
CA ASP A 73 25.36 -12.37 -7.49
C ASP A 73 23.86 -12.08 -7.27
N LEU A 74 23.01 -12.80 -8.00
CA LEU A 74 21.56 -12.69 -7.87
C LEU A 74 21.07 -13.12 -6.49
N ALA A 75 21.74 -14.09 -5.84
CA ALA A 75 21.42 -14.54 -4.49
C ALA A 75 21.62 -13.41 -3.48
N PHE A 76 22.73 -12.68 -3.61
CA PHE A 76 23.00 -11.54 -2.77
C PHE A 76 21.99 -10.41 -2.99
N MET A 77 21.59 -10.12 -4.23
CA MET A 77 20.51 -9.15 -4.51
C MET A 77 19.18 -9.54 -3.84
N GLY A 78 18.80 -10.82 -3.93
CA GLY A 78 17.66 -11.37 -3.21
C GLY A 78 17.79 -11.13 -1.70
N LEU A 79 18.94 -11.46 -1.11
CA LEU A 79 19.21 -11.24 0.31
C LEU A 79 19.08 -9.76 0.71
N LEU A 80 19.57 -8.82 -0.10
CA LEU A 80 19.47 -7.38 0.18
C LEU A 80 18.01 -6.92 0.24
N THR A 81 17.17 -7.38 -0.70
CA THR A 81 15.73 -7.05 -0.70
C THR A 81 14.99 -7.68 0.48
N SER A 82 15.39 -8.90 0.87
CA SER A 82 14.89 -9.58 2.08
C SER A 82 15.28 -8.83 3.35
N LEU A 83 16.56 -8.48 3.54
CA LEU A 83 17.06 -7.80 4.73
C LEU A 83 16.38 -6.45 4.96
N PHE A 84 16.14 -5.68 3.89
CA PHE A 84 15.36 -4.45 3.96
C PHE A 84 13.95 -4.73 4.53
N SER A 85 13.30 -5.80 4.05
CA SER A 85 11.96 -6.18 4.49
C SER A 85 11.93 -6.72 5.92
N VAL A 86 12.97 -7.46 6.34
CA VAL A 86 13.14 -7.93 7.73
C VAL A 86 13.25 -6.72 8.66
N GLY A 87 14.16 -5.79 8.37
CA GLY A 87 14.34 -4.57 9.18
C GLY A 87 13.01 -3.83 9.34
N ARG A 88 12.28 -3.63 8.23
CA ARG A 88 11.00 -2.93 8.21
C ARG A 88 9.90 -3.64 8.99
N LEU A 89 9.85 -4.96 8.94
CA LEU A 89 8.88 -5.75 9.71
C LEU A 89 9.11 -5.59 11.21
N ILE A 90 10.37 -5.76 11.65
CA ILE A 90 10.75 -5.61 13.06
C ILE A 90 10.40 -4.20 13.54
N SER A 91 10.87 -3.17 12.83
CA SER A 91 10.69 -1.79 13.25
C SER A 91 9.24 -1.31 13.21
N SER A 92 8.38 -1.89 12.36
CA SER A 92 6.96 -1.53 12.34
C SER A 92 6.26 -1.77 13.68
N THR A 93 6.68 -2.81 14.41
CA THR A 93 6.20 -3.10 15.77
C THR A 93 6.82 -2.18 16.81
N VAL A 94 8.14 -1.96 16.72
CA VAL A 94 8.90 -1.08 17.61
C VAL A 94 8.38 0.35 17.55
N PHE A 95 8.24 0.91 16.34
CA PHE A 95 7.75 2.27 16.14
C PHE A 95 6.26 2.41 16.44
N GLY A 96 5.46 1.36 16.26
CA GLY A 96 4.08 1.32 16.74
C GLY A 96 4.02 1.52 18.25
N TRP A 97 4.79 0.73 19.00
CA TRP A 97 4.91 0.86 20.46
C TRP A 97 5.49 2.22 20.89
N MET A 98 6.48 2.74 20.17
CA MET A 98 7.04 4.06 20.48
C MET A 98 6.01 5.17 20.26
N CYS A 99 5.15 5.05 19.25
CA CYS A 99 4.09 6.01 18.95
C CYS A 99 3.03 6.09 20.06
N ASP A 100 2.83 5.01 20.82
CA ASP A 100 1.89 4.99 21.95
C ASP A 100 2.47 5.64 23.22
N ARG A 101 3.81 5.76 23.32
CA ARG A 101 4.52 6.26 24.52
C ARG A 101 5.18 7.61 24.32
N TYR A 102 5.56 7.94 23.09
CA TYR A 102 6.31 9.13 22.74
C TYR A 102 5.58 9.93 21.66
N SER A 103 6.01 11.18 21.46
CA SER A 103 5.42 12.03 20.42
C SER A 103 5.73 11.52 19.00
N PHE A 104 4.83 11.76 18.04
CA PHE A 104 5.06 11.44 16.63
C PHE A 104 6.37 12.04 16.10
N ARG A 105 6.68 13.29 16.48
CA ARG A 105 7.94 13.97 16.12
C ARG A 105 9.16 13.17 16.56
N SER A 106 9.17 12.67 17.79
CA SER A 106 10.27 11.85 18.33
C SER A 106 10.46 10.58 17.52
N VAL A 107 9.37 9.90 17.15
CA VAL A 107 9.43 8.67 16.35
C VAL A 107 9.98 8.95 14.95
N TYR A 108 9.56 10.05 14.31
CA TYR A 108 10.09 10.44 13.01
C TYR A 108 11.59 10.74 13.06
N LEU A 109 12.05 11.52 14.04
CA LEU A 109 13.47 11.84 14.20
C LEU A 109 14.33 10.58 14.39
N VAL A 110 13.89 9.64 15.24
CA VAL A 110 14.59 8.36 15.44
C VAL A 110 14.60 7.55 14.14
N SER A 111 13.45 7.38 13.48
CA SER A 111 13.35 6.61 12.24
C SER A 111 14.22 7.18 11.11
N SER A 112 14.19 8.51 10.90
CA SER A 112 15.00 9.19 9.90
C SER A 112 16.48 9.21 10.25
N GLY A 113 16.85 9.27 11.55
CA GLY A 113 18.23 9.12 11.99
C GLY A 113 18.80 7.73 11.70
N ILE A 114 18.01 6.68 11.92
CA ILE A 114 18.38 5.31 11.55
C ILE A 114 18.52 5.18 10.03
N CYS A 115 17.57 5.71 9.24
CA CYS A 115 17.68 5.73 7.78
C CYS A 115 18.92 6.50 7.30
N LEU A 116 19.23 7.65 7.91
CA LEU A 116 20.41 8.45 7.59
C LEU A 116 21.69 7.64 7.83
N LEU A 117 21.82 7.02 9.01
CA LEU A 117 22.96 6.16 9.32
C LEU A 117 23.10 5.02 8.31
N GLY A 118 22.00 4.32 7.99
CA GLY A 118 22.01 3.25 7.01
C GLY A 118 22.42 3.72 5.61
N ASN A 119 21.97 4.89 5.18
CA ASN A 119 22.35 5.47 3.89
C ASN A 119 23.81 5.96 3.87
N LEU A 120 24.34 6.45 4.99
CA LEU A 120 25.77 6.75 5.10
C LEU A 120 26.62 5.48 4.99
N ILE A 121 26.20 4.38 5.64
CA ILE A 121 26.88 3.07 5.51
C ILE A 121 26.81 2.56 4.07
N TYR A 122 25.69 2.80 3.35
CA TYR A 122 25.56 2.42 1.95
C TYR A 122 26.59 3.11 1.04
N LEU A 123 26.91 4.38 1.30
CA LEU A 123 27.92 5.15 0.57
C LEU A 123 29.34 4.61 0.79
N MET A 124 29.58 3.91 1.89
CA MET A 124 30.88 3.34 2.24
C MET A 124 31.12 1.96 1.63
N ALA A 125 30.11 1.30 1.06
CA ALA A 125 30.22 -0.07 0.55
C ALA A 125 30.95 -0.13 -0.81
N ASP A 126 32.22 0.25 -0.84
CA ASP A 126 33.03 0.29 -2.04
C ASP A 126 33.94 -0.95 -2.22
N THR A 127 34.41 -1.19 -3.44
CA THR A 127 35.35 -2.26 -3.81
C THR A 127 36.64 -2.25 -2.99
N HIS A 128 37.08 -1.09 -2.52
CA HIS A 128 38.28 -0.92 -1.71
C HIS A 128 38.07 -1.22 -0.22
N VAL A 129 36.83 -1.43 0.22
CA VAL A 129 36.49 -1.72 1.62
C VAL A 129 36.45 -3.22 1.85
N THR A 130 37.04 -3.71 2.94
CA THR A 130 36.96 -5.13 3.28
C THR A 130 35.52 -5.52 3.62
N ASN A 131 35.04 -6.64 3.07
CA ASN A 131 33.66 -7.14 3.25
C ASN A 131 32.56 -6.16 2.76
N SER A 132 32.77 -5.49 1.63
CA SER A 132 31.81 -4.51 1.05
C SER A 132 30.39 -5.06 0.91
N LEU A 133 30.25 -6.34 0.52
CA LEU A 133 28.95 -7.01 0.45
C LEU A 133 28.25 -7.00 1.82
N THR A 134 28.93 -7.37 2.89
CA THR A 134 28.38 -7.34 4.25
C THR A 134 28.02 -5.92 4.70
N VAL A 135 28.84 -4.93 4.37
CA VAL A 135 28.55 -3.50 4.63
C VAL A 135 27.27 -3.08 3.90
N LEU A 136 27.13 -3.46 2.63
CA LEU A 136 25.94 -3.22 1.83
C LEU A 136 24.71 -3.90 2.45
N ALA A 137 24.80 -5.16 2.87
CA ALA A 137 23.73 -5.88 3.56
C ALA A 137 23.31 -5.22 4.88
N ALA A 138 24.28 -4.82 5.71
CA ALA A 138 24.03 -4.08 6.94
C ALA A 138 23.32 -2.75 6.65
N SER A 139 23.75 -2.01 5.62
CA SER A 139 23.10 -0.78 5.18
C SER A 139 21.62 -1.02 4.85
N ARG A 140 21.31 -2.06 4.06
CA ARG A 140 19.93 -2.35 3.62
C ARG A 140 19.04 -2.74 4.78
N PHE A 141 19.55 -3.52 5.74
CA PHE A 141 18.82 -3.85 6.96
C PHE A 141 18.53 -2.60 7.80
N ILE A 142 19.53 -1.75 8.04
CA ILE A 142 19.39 -0.53 8.85
C ILE A 142 18.41 0.46 8.20
N VAL A 143 18.54 0.70 6.89
CA VAL A 143 17.60 1.56 6.15
C VAL A 143 16.19 0.96 6.17
N GLY A 144 16.05 -0.35 5.98
CA GLY A 144 14.77 -1.05 6.10
C GLY A 144 14.14 -0.87 7.48
N PHE A 145 14.95 -0.97 8.55
CA PHE A 145 14.53 -0.70 9.92
C PHE A 145 14.03 0.74 10.08
N GLY A 146 14.78 1.75 9.64
CA GLY A 146 14.34 3.14 9.69
C GLY A 146 13.05 3.40 8.88
N ALA A 147 12.85 2.72 7.75
CA ALA A 147 11.69 2.89 6.88
C ALA A 147 10.38 2.23 7.39
N GLY A 148 10.38 1.58 8.55
CA GLY A 148 9.19 0.91 9.12
C GLY A 148 8.15 1.82 9.76
N ASN A 149 8.20 3.13 9.52
CA ASN A 149 7.35 4.13 10.17
C ASN A 149 5.98 4.37 9.47
N ARG A 150 5.63 3.61 8.43
CA ARG A 150 4.33 3.75 7.72
C ARG A 150 3.10 3.67 8.62
N SER A 151 3.11 2.79 9.62
CA SER A 151 2.01 2.72 10.62
C SER A 151 1.88 4.03 11.40
N VAL A 152 3.00 4.64 11.76
CA VAL A 152 3.10 5.92 12.47
C VAL A 152 2.57 7.07 11.61
N CYS A 153 2.95 7.12 10.32
CA CYS A 153 2.40 8.10 9.38
C CYS A 153 0.87 8.02 9.28
N ARG A 154 0.32 6.80 9.12
CA ARG A 154 -1.14 6.59 9.10
C ARG A 154 -1.81 7.01 10.41
N ALA A 155 -1.20 6.70 11.55
CA ALA A 155 -1.72 7.08 12.86
C ALA A 155 -1.72 8.61 13.05
N ASN A 156 -0.65 9.30 12.63
CA ASN A 156 -0.55 10.76 12.75
C ASN A 156 -1.57 11.47 11.84
N VAL A 157 -1.69 11.05 10.58
CA VAL A 157 -2.75 11.56 9.68
C VAL A 157 -4.13 11.35 10.30
N ALA A 158 -4.40 10.17 10.88
CA ALA A 158 -5.67 9.88 11.52
C ALA A 158 -5.93 10.70 12.79
N ALA A 159 -4.88 11.10 13.52
CA ALA A 159 -4.95 11.97 14.69
C ALA A 159 -5.15 13.46 14.32
N MET A 160 -4.64 13.88 13.16
CA MET A 160 -4.77 15.25 12.65
C MET A 160 -6.05 15.49 11.84
N THR A 161 -6.79 14.45 11.48
CA THR A 161 -7.98 14.52 10.62
C THR A 161 -9.23 14.00 11.30
N THR A 162 -10.37 14.59 10.95
CA THR A 162 -11.69 14.10 11.36
C THR A 162 -12.09 12.85 10.61
N ILE A 163 -13.06 12.10 11.15
CA ILE A 163 -13.55 10.85 10.55
C ILE A 163 -14.02 11.06 9.09
N ASN A 164 -14.63 12.21 8.80
CA ASN A 164 -15.18 12.54 7.49
C ASN A 164 -14.10 12.86 6.46
N GLN A 165 -13.00 13.49 6.86
CA GLN A 165 -11.91 13.88 5.97
C GLN A 165 -10.77 12.85 5.91
N ARG A 166 -10.65 11.97 6.92
CA ARG A 166 -9.55 11.02 7.08
C ARG A 166 -9.27 10.19 5.84
N LEU A 167 -10.31 9.69 5.17
CA LEU A 167 -10.15 8.89 3.96
C LEU A 167 -9.36 9.64 2.89
N ARG A 168 -9.69 10.91 2.63
CA ARG A 168 -9.01 11.74 1.63
C ARG A 168 -7.50 11.84 1.92
N TYR A 169 -7.13 12.14 3.16
CA TYR A 169 -5.73 12.33 3.52
C TYR A 169 -4.94 11.01 3.60
N LEU A 170 -5.59 9.90 4.01
CA LEU A 170 -4.98 8.58 3.91
C LEU A 170 -4.76 8.14 2.45
N THR A 171 -5.65 8.51 1.53
CA THR A 171 -5.46 8.29 0.10
C THR A 171 -4.27 9.10 -0.43
N ILE A 172 -4.15 10.38 -0.07
CA ILE A 172 -2.99 11.20 -0.43
C ILE A 172 -1.69 10.54 0.05
N LEU A 173 -1.66 10.10 1.32
CA LEU A 173 -0.50 9.38 1.87
C LEU A 173 -0.16 8.13 1.07
N ALA A 174 -1.16 7.33 0.67
CA ALA A 174 -0.97 6.15 -0.17
C ALA A 174 -0.44 6.50 -1.58
N THR A 175 -0.88 7.61 -2.17
CA THR A 175 -0.31 8.12 -3.43
C THR A 175 1.15 8.50 -3.26
N VAL A 176 1.51 9.16 -2.16
CA VAL A 176 2.90 9.55 -1.86
C VAL A 176 3.80 8.33 -1.68
N VAL A 177 3.31 7.28 -1.01
CA VAL A 177 4.01 5.98 -0.93
C VAL A 177 4.35 5.47 -2.32
N PHE A 178 3.36 5.49 -3.23
CA PHE A 178 3.58 5.01 -4.59
C PHE A 178 4.56 5.90 -5.36
N LEU A 179 4.47 7.22 -5.25
CA LEU A 179 5.43 8.15 -5.88
C LEU A 179 6.86 7.90 -5.39
N GLY A 180 7.04 7.75 -4.07
CA GLY A 180 8.33 7.48 -3.45
C GLY A 180 8.93 6.15 -3.89
N TYR A 181 8.10 5.12 -4.09
CA TYR A 181 8.58 3.82 -4.53
C TYR A 181 8.79 3.71 -6.05
N ALA A 182 7.81 4.14 -6.85
CA ALA A 182 7.72 3.81 -8.27
C ALA A 182 8.44 4.79 -9.19
N LEU A 183 8.50 6.08 -8.84
CA LEU A 183 9.11 7.11 -9.69
C LEU A 183 10.55 7.42 -9.32
N THR A 184 10.95 7.15 -8.09
CA THR A 184 12.29 7.51 -7.64
C THR A 184 13.45 6.68 -8.23
N PRO A 185 13.27 5.49 -8.84
CA PRO A 185 14.36 4.85 -9.60
C PRO A 185 14.96 5.78 -10.66
N GLY A 186 14.16 6.65 -11.27
CA GLY A 186 14.63 7.64 -12.25
C GLY A 186 15.52 8.73 -11.65
N LEU A 187 15.51 8.94 -10.33
CA LEU A 187 16.43 9.89 -9.69
C LEU A 187 17.88 9.36 -9.67
N GLY A 188 18.07 8.05 -9.75
CA GLY A 188 19.41 7.44 -9.81
C GLY A 188 20.19 7.84 -11.06
N SER A 189 19.50 8.07 -12.19
CA SER A 189 20.17 8.49 -13.44
C SER A 189 20.72 9.91 -13.37
N LEU A 190 20.11 10.80 -12.59
CA LEU A 190 20.57 12.20 -12.41
C LEU A 190 21.96 12.30 -11.77
N VAL A 191 22.37 11.26 -11.04
CA VAL A 191 23.64 11.19 -10.31
C VAL A 191 24.56 10.09 -10.86
N ALA A 192 24.19 9.46 -11.97
CA ALA A 192 24.93 8.32 -12.54
C ALA A 192 26.30 8.71 -13.10
N ASP A 193 26.47 9.94 -13.58
CA ASP A 193 27.74 10.46 -14.10
C ASP A 193 28.71 10.94 -13.01
N ILE A 194 28.29 10.92 -11.74
CA ILE A 194 29.17 11.32 -10.63
C ILE A 194 30.23 10.24 -10.42
N ASP A 195 31.49 10.65 -10.52
CA ASP A 195 32.67 9.85 -10.18
C ASP A 195 33.70 10.72 -9.45
N VAL A 196 33.57 10.81 -8.13
CA VAL A 196 34.39 11.68 -7.27
C VAL A 196 34.80 10.95 -6.00
N PHE A 197 36.07 11.07 -5.63
CA PHE A 197 36.54 10.61 -4.31
C PHE A 197 36.51 11.78 -3.32
N PHE A 198 35.68 11.69 -2.29
CA PHE A 198 35.53 12.74 -1.28
C PHE A 198 35.50 12.16 0.13
N GLY A 199 36.38 12.64 1.01
CA GLY A 199 36.39 12.27 2.43
C GLY A 199 36.58 10.77 2.70
N GLY A 200 37.34 10.06 1.85
CA GLY A 200 37.54 8.61 1.96
C GLY A 200 36.41 7.76 1.36
N MET A 201 35.40 8.38 0.75
CA MET A 201 34.29 7.69 0.07
C MET A 201 34.41 7.89 -1.44
N HIS A 202 34.26 6.80 -2.19
CA HIS A 202 34.16 6.85 -3.65
C HIS A 202 32.69 7.02 -4.05
N LEU A 203 32.34 8.24 -4.47
CA LEU A 203 31.03 8.56 -5.01
C LEU A 203 31.04 8.22 -6.49
N ASN A 204 30.51 7.06 -6.84
CA ASN A 204 30.39 6.55 -8.20
C ASN A 204 28.91 6.33 -8.56
N LYS A 205 28.63 5.92 -9.79
CA LYS A 205 27.28 5.60 -10.29
C LYS A 205 26.45 4.65 -9.42
N PHE A 206 27.07 3.85 -8.56
CA PHE A 206 26.38 2.90 -7.67
C PHE A 206 26.16 3.46 -6.26
N THR A 207 27.11 4.24 -5.73
CA THR A 207 27.01 4.84 -4.40
C THR A 207 26.25 6.17 -4.43
N ALA A 208 26.41 6.98 -5.47
CA ALA A 208 25.83 8.32 -5.60
C ALA A 208 24.30 8.39 -5.44
N PRO A 209 23.47 7.40 -5.87
CA PRO A 209 22.04 7.38 -5.55
C PRO A 209 21.75 7.42 -4.04
N GLY A 210 22.67 6.90 -3.21
CA GLY A 210 22.60 7.00 -1.75
C GLY A 210 22.66 8.45 -1.22
N LEU A 211 23.31 9.37 -1.93
CA LEU A 211 23.37 10.79 -1.54
C LEU A 211 22.00 11.45 -1.58
N ILE A 212 21.18 11.09 -2.58
CA ILE A 212 19.79 11.57 -2.70
C ILE A 212 19.01 11.18 -1.43
N LEU A 213 19.20 9.94 -0.97
CA LEU A 213 18.57 9.44 0.25
C LEU A 213 19.11 10.10 1.52
N VAL A 214 20.42 10.39 1.58
CA VAL A 214 21.01 11.19 2.66
C VAL A 214 20.35 12.57 2.70
N VAL A 215 20.23 13.25 1.57
CA VAL A 215 19.57 14.56 1.46
C VAL A 215 18.12 14.48 1.92
N PHE A 216 17.33 13.50 1.47
CA PHE A 216 15.94 13.33 1.90
C PHE A 216 15.82 13.11 3.41
N ASN A 217 16.70 12.30 4.01
CA ASN A 217 16.69 12.07 5.45
C ASN A 217 17.11 13.32 6.25
N VAL A 218 18.13 14.04 5.80
CA VAL A 218 18.55 15.31 6.42
C VAL A 218 17.43 16.35 6.33
N LEU A 219 16.80 16.51 5.17
CA LEU A 219 15.65 17.41 5.00
C LEU A 219 14.49 17.02 5.91
N THR A 220 14.24 15.71 6.08
CA THR A 220 13.21 15.20 6.99
C THR A 220 13.53 15.56 8.44
N ILE A 221 14.77 15.32 8.88
CA ILE A 221 15.23 15.63 10.25
C ILE A 221 15.15 17.14 10.51
N VAL A 222 15.70 17.96 9.60
CA VAL A 222 15.66 19.42 9.72
C VAL A 222 14.22 19.91 9.75
N GLY A 223 13.36 19.46 8.83
CA GLY A 223 11.95 19.83 8.81
C GLY A 223 11.20 19.44 10.09
N MET A 224 11.50 18.26 10.65
CA MET A 224 10.94 17.83 11.94
C MET A 224 11.50 18.61 13.14
N LEU A 225 12.71 19.15 13.05
CA LEU A 225 13.32 19.94 14.12
C LEU A 225 12.85 21.40 14.11
N THR A 226 12.75 22.01 12.94
CA THR A 226 12.56 23.47 12.79
C THR A 226 11.14 23.86 12.40
N VAL A 227 10.44 23.04 11.62
CA VAL A 227 9.14 23.39 11.03
C VAL A 227 7.97 22.67 11.69
N TYR A 228 8.14 21.41 12.10
CA TYR A 228 7.05 20.61 12.67
C TYR A 228 6.57 21.17 14.02
N ASP A 229 5.29 21.52 14.08
CA ASP A 229 4.64 22.07 15.27
C ASP A 229 3.76 21.01 15.94
N ALA A 230 4.20 20.51 17.10
CA ALA A 230 3.49 19.49 17.87
C ALA A 230 2.21 20.01 18.54
N SER A 231 2.00 21.33 18.61
CA SER A 231 0.79 21.93 19.20
C SER A 231 -0.41 21.92 18.26
N VAL A 232 -0.17 21.68 16.96
CA VAL A 232 -1.22 21.60 15.95
C VAL A 232 -2.04 20.33 16.17
N SER A 233 -3.35 20.50 16.21
CA SER A 233 -4.29 19.42 16.47
C SER A 233 -5.30 19.30 15.34
N ILE A 234 -6.18 18.31 15.46
CA ILE A 234 -7.37 18.14 14.61
C ILE A 234 -8.23 19.42 14.50
N ARG A 235 -8.21 20.31 15.49
CA ARG A 235 -9.01 21.55 15.52
C ARG A 235 -8.51 22.62 14.54
N ASP A 236 -7.27 22.48 14.09
CA ASP A 236 -6.61 23.48 13.24
C ASP A 236 -6.76 23.17 11.74
N GLY A 237 -7.32 22.00 11.43
CA GLY A 237 -7.55 21.52 10.07
C GLY A 237 -8.68 22.25 9.33
N PRO A 238 -8.86 21.94 8.04
CA PRO A 238 -9.87 22.58 7.20
C PRO A 238 -11.30 22.23 7.63
N LEU A 239 -12.21 23.19 7.47
CA LEU A 239 -13.64 23.00 7.78
C LEU A 239 -14.26 21.91 6.91
N GLU A 240 -15.19 21.17 7.51
CA GLU A 240 -15.99 20.18 6.80
C GLU A 240 -17.14 20.85 6.05
N THR A 241 -17.38 20.43 4.81
CA THR A 241 -18.62 20.81 4.10
C THR A 241 -19.78 19.91 4.57
N PRO A 242 -21.01 20.44 4.73
CA PRO A 242 -22.15 19.72 5.30
C PRO A 242 -22.47 18.38 4.62
N ASN A 243 -22.19 18.25 3.33
CA ASN A 243 -22.45 17.04 2.54
C ASN A 243 -21.59 15.82 2.94
N THR A 244 -20.49 16.01 3.68
CA THR A 244 -19.56 14.92 4.04
C THR A 244 -20.06 14.11 5.24
N ALA A 245 -20.91 14.70 6.08
CA ALA A 245 -21.43 14.08 7.30
C ALA A 245 -22.72 13.26 7.07
N ALA A 246 -23.47 13.55 6.01
CA ALA A 246 -24.81 12.99 5.80
C ALA A 246 -24.83 11.58 5.17
N THR A 247 -23.70 11.03 4.70
CA THR A 247 -23.70 9.81 3.87
C THR A 247 -23.60 8.49 4.65
N LYS A 248 -23.77 8.46 5.98
CA LYS A 248 -23.49 7.25 6.79
C LYS A 248 -24.58 6.78 7.73
N ASN A 249 -25.82 7.23 7.57
CA ASN A 249 -26.96 6.67 8.31
C ASN A 249 -27.89 5.89 7.37
N THR A 250 -27.38 4.80 6.79
CA THR A 250 -28.26 3.70 6.40
C THR A 250 -28.38 2.78 7.61
N LEU A 251 -29.59 2.71 8.15
CA LEU A 251 -30.06 1.81 9.20
C LEU A 251 -29.20 0.56 9.34
N SER A 252 -28.75 0.30 10.58
CA SER A 252 -28.37 -1.02 11.12
C SER A 252 -28.40 -2.14 10.08
N ASP A 253 -27.22 -2.53 9.58
CA ASP A 253 -27.01 -3.52 8.54
C ASP A 253 -27.65 -4.87 8.95
N MET A 254 -28.94 -5.05 8.66
CA MET A 254 -29.74 -6.25 9.00
C MET A 254 -29.19 -7.51 8.32
N THR A 255 -28.20 -7.34 7.44
CA THR A 255 -27.44 -8.40 6.75
C THR A 255 -25.95 -8.37 7.08
N SER A 256 -25.58 -8.08 8.33
CA SER A 256 -24.16 -8.18 8.73
C SER A 256 -23.64 -9.60 8.48
N MET A 257 -22.62 -9.75 7.63
CA MET A 257 -22.14 -11.08 7.24
C MET A 257 -21.70 -11.89 8.46
N PRO A 258 -22.00 -13.20 8.52
CA PRO A 258 -21.58 -14.06 9.63
C PRO A 258 -20.07 -14.04 9.83
N GLU A 259 -19.62 -14.09 11.08
CA GLU A 259 -18.19 -14.01 11.43
C GLU A 259 -17.36 -15.09 10.73
N ARG A 260 -17.92 -16.29 10.55
CA ARG A 260 -17.25 -17.39 9.84
C ARG A 260 -16.89 -17.01 8.39
N ILE A 261 -17.80 -16.36 7.68
CA ILE A 261 -17.58 -15.93 6.29
C ILE A 261 -16.58 -14.78 6.22
N VAL A 262 -16.59 -13.90 7.22
CA VAL A 262 -15.62 -12.81 7.34
C VAL A 262 -14.23 -13.35 7.65
N ASN A 263 -14.09 -14.33 8.53
CA ASN A 263 -12.81 -14.97 8.86
C ASN A 263 -12.25 -15.77 7.68
N ILE A 264 -13.09 -16.50 6.95
CA ILE A 264 -12.69 -17.16 5.68
C ILE A 264 -12.21 -16.11 4.69
N GLY A 265 -12.96 -15.03 4.52
CA GLY A 265 -12.56 -13.91 3.68
C GLY A 265 -11.24 -13.31 4.12
N ALA A 266 -11.03 -13.17 5.43
CA ALA A 266 -9.80 -12.62 5.94
C ALA A 266 -8.58 -13.47 5.57
N LEU A 267 -8.68 -14.79 5.71
CA LEU A 267 -7.64 -15.73 5.26
C LEU A 267 -7.37 -15.61 3.76
N VAL A 268 -8.42 -15.53 2.94
CA VAL A 268 -8.29 -15.33 1.48
C VAL A 268 -7.55 -14.02 1.19
N PHE A 269 -7.97 -12.89 1.75
CA PHE A 269 -7.33 -11.60 1.51
C PHE A 269 -5.89 -11.52 2.05
N ILE A 270 -5.58 -12.20 3.16
CA ILE A 270 -4.21 -12.34 3.67
C ILE A 270 -3.35 -13.10 2.66
N PHE A 271 -3.85 -14.20 2.11
CA PHE A 271 -3.17 -14.96 1.06
C PHE A 271 -2.99 -14.14 -0.24
N LEU A 272 -4.02 -13.41 -0.67
CA LEU A 272 -3.93 -12.50 -1.82
C LEU A 272 -2.86 -11.42 -1.59
N ASN A 273 -2.82 -10.80 -0.41
CA ASN A 273 -1.81 -9.78 -0.11
C ASN A 273 -0.40 -10.37 -0.04
N PHE A 274 -0.25 -11.57 0.52
CA PHE A 274 1.02 -12.31 0.51
C PHE A 274 1.52 -12.48 -0.93
N ASN A 275 0.68 -13.00 -1.83
CA ASN A 275 1.04 -13.24 -3.23
C ASN A 275 1.34 -11.95 -3.98
N ALA A 276 0.47 -10.93 -3.89
CA ALA A 276 0.67 -9.66 -4.57
C ALA A 276 1.98 -8.98 -4.16
N ARG A 277 2.29 -8.97 -2.86
CA ARG A 277 3.53 -8.36 -2.33
C ARG A 277 4.77 -9.19 -2.66
N GLY A 278 4.62 -10.51 -2.69
CA GLY A 278 5.68 -11.46 -2.97
C GLY A 278 6.09 -11.48 -4.44
N ILE A 279 5.13 -11.52 -5.35
CA ILE A 279 5.38 -11.39 -6.80
C ILE A 279 6.09 -10.07 -7.08
N LEU A 280 5.60 -8.95 -6.53
CA LEU A 280 6.27 -7.66 -6.66
C LEU A 280 7.74 -7.72 -6.21
N SER A 281 8.06 -8.39 -5.10
CA SER A 281 9.47 -8.54 -4.68
C SER A 281 10.31 -9.47 -5.55
N VAL A 282 9.71 -10.46 -6.21
CA VAL A 282 10.44 -11.26 -7.21
C VAL A 282 10.89 -10.36 -8.36
N PHE A 283 9.98 -9.55 -8.90
CA PHE A 283 10.28 -8.63 -9.99
C PHE A 283 11.32 -7.56 -9.61
N GLU A 284 11.32 -7.09 -8.36
CA GLU A 284 12.38 -6.20 -7.86
C GLU A 284 13.79 -6.79 -7.95
N THR A 285 13.92 -8.13 -7.92
CA THR A 285 15.21 -8.81 -8.04
C THR A 285 15.58 -9.19 -9.46
N VAL A 286 14.59 -9.56 -10.30
CA VAL A 286 14.85 -10.10 -11.65
C VAL A 286 14.81 -9.06 -12.76
N ASN A 287 14.15 -7.90 -12.55
CA ASN A 287 13.92 -6.91 -13.61
C ASN A 287 15.22 -6.39 -14.24
N ILE A 288 16.18 -5.96 -13.42
CA ILE A 288 17.45 -5.42 -13.91
C ILE A 288 18.31 -6.50 -14.57
N PRO A 289 18.48 -7.72 -13.98
CA PRO A 289 19.12 -8.84 -14.69
C PRO A 289 18.51 -9.15 -16.07
N LEU A 290 17.18 -9.22 -16.16
CA LEU A 290 16.48 -9.47 -17.43
C LEU A 290 16.69 -8.34 -18.42
N PHE A 291 16.62 -7.09 -17.94
CA PHE A 291 16.88 -5.91 -18.76
C PHE A 291 18.28 -5.97 -19.39
N LEU A 292 19.32 -6.29 -18.60
CA LEU A 292 20.69 -6.41 -19.09
C LEU A 292 20.86 -7.59 -20.05
N GLN A 293 20.22 -8.72 -19.78
CA GLN A 293 20.26 -9.89 -20.67
C GLN A 293 19.71 -9.57 -22.06
N VAL A 294 18.64 -8.77 -22.13
CA VAL A 294 17.93 -8.48 -23.37
C VAL A 294 18.54 -7.30 -24.14
N THR A 295 19.12 -6.34 -23.42
CA THR A 295 19.81 -5.19 -24.04
C THR A 295 21.26 -5.50 -24.41
N GLY A 296 21.88 -6.48 -23.74
CA GLY A 296 23.31 -6.75 -23.90
C GLY A 296 24.21 -5.65 -23.33
N SER A 297 23.65 -4.71 -22.55
CA SER A 297 24.39 -3.58 -21.99
C SER A 297 25.44 -4.05 -21.00
N ASP A 298 26.64 -3.45 -21.05
CA ASP A 298 27.71 -3.72 -20.10
C ASP A 298 27.27 -3.29 -18.69
N PRO A 299 27.17 -4.23 -17.71
CA PRO A 299 26.77 -3.93 -16.34
C PRO A 299 27.63 -2.86 -15.65
N ASN A 300 28.88 -2.69 -16.09
CA ASN A 300 29.80 -1.71 -15.51
C ASN A 300 29.73 -0.33 -16.19
N SER A 301 28.94 -0.17 -17.25
CA SER A 301 28.81 1.10 -17.95
C SER A 301 27.85 2.05 -17.24
N VAL A 302 28.10 3.36 -17.36
CA VAL A 302 27.16 4.39 -16.88
C VAL A 302 25.85 4.34 -17.69
N ALA A 303 25.95 4.08 -18.99
CA ALA A 303 24.78 3.95 -19.88
C ALA A 303 23.81 2.86 -19.40
N ALA A 304 24.31 1.67 -19.01
CA ALA A 304 23.46 0.60 -18.47
C ALA A 304 22.70 1.03 -17.21
N VAL A 305 23.35 1.78 -16.31
CA VAL A 305 22.72 2.33 -15.09
C VAL A 305 21.62 3.31 -15.44
N VAL A 306 21.89 4.25 -16.35
CA VAL A 306 20.93 5.26 -16.80
C VAL A 306 19.74 4.62 -17.51
N ASP A 307 19.98 3.71 -18.44
CA ASP A 307 18.94 3.04 -19.23
C ASP A 307 18.05 2.16 -18.35
N ALA A 308 18.64 1.40 -17.42
CA ALA A 308 17.87 0.58 -16.49
C ALA A 308 17.06 1.43 -15.50
N SER A 309 17.60 2.58 -15.06
CA SER A 309 16.89 3.55 -14.22
C SER A 309 15.71 4.17 -14.96
N ASN A 310 15.91 4.55 -16.23
CA ASN A 310 14.86 5.09 -17.09
C ASN A 310 13.78 4.05 -17.39
N PHE A 311 14.17 2.80 -17.66
CA PHE A 311 13.23 1.69 -17.85
C PHE A 311 12.30 1.54 -16.64
N GLN A 312 12.87 1.49 -15.43
CA GLN A 312 12.09 1.38 -14.19
C GLN A 312 11.23 2.62 -13.93
N PHE A 313 11.75 3.81 -14.22
CA PHE A 313 10.99 5.08 -14.12
C PHE A 313 9.76 5.08 -15.03
N TYR A 314 9.91 4.67 -16.29
CA TYR A 314 8.79 4.61 -17.24
C TYR A 314 7.73 3.59 -16.81
N LEU A 315 8.15 2.41 -16.32
CA LEU A 315 7.22 1.44 -15.74
C LEU A 315 6.48 2.03 -14.52
N GLY A 316 7.17 2.80 -13.68
CA GLY A 316 6.56 3.54 -12.58
C GLY A 316 5.53 4.58 -13.03
N LEU A 317 5.85 5.36 -14.07
CA LEU A 317 4.96 6.38 -14.64
C LEU A 317 3.69 5.75 -15.24
N LEU A 318 3.85 4.64 -15.97
CA LEU A 318 2.70 3.85 -16.46
C LEU A 318 1.88 3.29 -15.29
N GLY A 319 2.52 2.97 -14.17
CA GLY A 319 1.84 2.56 -12.95
C GLY A 319 0.94 3.64 -12.32
N LEU A 320 1.27 4.93 -12.47
CA LEU A 320 0.37 6.01 -12.04
C LEU A 320 -0.95 5.99 -12.82
N ILE A 321 -0.93 5.64 -14.10
CA ILE A 321 -2.12 5.54 -14.93
C ILE A 321 -3.08 4.49 -14.35
N SER A 322 -2.55 3.38 -13.84
CA SER A 322 -3.35 2.36 -13.15
C SER A 322 -4.02 2.91 -11.89
N TYR A 323 -3.32 3.71 -11.08
CA TYR A 323 -3.94 4.37 -9.90
C TYR A 323 -5.04 5.36 -10.29
N PHE A 324 -4.82 6.18 -11.32
CA PHE A 324 -5.86 7.08 -11.82
C PHE A 324 -7.06 6.30 -12.38
N SER A 325 -6.81 5.17 -13.06
CA SER A 325 -7.86 4.30 -13.58
C SER A 325 -8.73 3.71 -12.46
N ILE A 326 -8.11 3.28 -11.36
CA ILE A 326 -8.84 2.79 -10.17
C ILE A 326 -9.77 3.88 -9.63
N GLU A 327 -9.30 5.12 -9.49
CA GLU A 327 -10.11 6.21 -8.95
C GLU A 327 -11.21 6.65 -9.93
N TYR A 328 -10.90 6.77 -11.22
CA TYR A 328 -11.84 7.18 -12.25
C TYR A 328 -12.99 6.17 -12.42
N PHE A 329 -12.67 4.88 -12.48
CA PHE A 329 -13.63 3.79 -12.68
C PHE A 329 -14.12 3.16 -11.36
N ARG A 330 -13.88 3.79 -10.20
CA ARG A 330 -14.25 3.26 -8.87
C ARG A 330 -15.74 2.98 -8.69
N LYS A 331 -16.60 3.63 -9.47
CA LYS A 331 -18.07 3.44 -9.42
C LYS A 331 -18.56 2.38 -10.40
N SER A 332 -17.76 2.06 -11.42
CA SER A 332 -18.15 1.14 -12.50
C SER A 332 -17.83 -0.32 -12.19
N LEU A 333 -16.82 -0.57 -11.35
CA LEU A 333 -16.34 -1.91 -11.00
C LEU A 333 -16.30 -2.09 -9.48
N THR A 334 -16.67 -3.29 -9.03
CA THR A 334 -16.55 -3.68 -7.61
C THR A 334 -15.08 -3.91 -7.24
N ASP A 335 -14.74 -3.78 -5.95
CA ASP A 335 -13.36 -3.99 -5.50
C ASP A 335 -12.87 -5.42 -5.79
N VAL A 336 -13.77 -6.42 -5.71
CA VAL A 336 -13.45 -7.83 -6.01
C VAL A 336 -13.06 -7.99 -7.48
N ASN A 337 -13.80 -7.39 -8.41
CA ASN A 337 -13.50 -7.45 -9.83
C ASN A 337 -12.17 -6.77 -10.16
N TRP A 338 -11.87 -5.64 -9.50
CA TRP A 338 -10.56 -5.00 -9.59
C TRP A 338 -9.42 -5.91 -9.13
N VAL A 339 -9.57 -6.57 -7.98
CA VAL A 339 -8.54 -7.50 -7.49
C VAL A 339 -8.36 -8.67 -8.46
N GLN A 340 -9.45 -9.25 -8.98
CA GLN A 340 -9.37 -10.30 -10.01
C GLN A 340 -8.64 -9.83 -11.26
N LEU A 341 -8.98 -8.65 -11.78
CA LEU A 341 -8.32 -8.04 -12.93
C LEU A 341 -6.82 -7.85 -12.68
N GLY A 342 -6.45 -7.36 -11.50
CA GLY A 342 -5.05 -7.22 -11.10
C GLY A 342 -4.28 -8.56 -11.14
N PHE A 343 -4.84 -9.63 -10.57
CA PHE A 343 -4.20 -10.95 -10.63
C PHE A 343 -4.19 -11.58 -12.04
N LEU A 344 -5.19 -11.28 -12.88
CA LEU A 344 -5.17 -11.71 -14.29
C LEU A 344 -4.05 -11.02 -15.07
N PHE A 345 -3.80 -9.73 -14.83
CA PHE A 345 -2.66 -9.03 -15.41
C PHE A 345 -1.31 -9.59 -14.93
N LEU A 346 -1.19 -9.87 -13.62
CA LEU A 346 0.00 -10.56 -13.07
C LEU A 346 0.21 -11.93 -13.73
N LEU A 347 -0.86 -12.72 -13.89
CA LEU A 347 -0.83 -14.03 -14.53
C LEU A 347 -0.37 -13.92 -15.99
N ALA A 348 -0.99 -13.02 -16.76
CA ALA A 348 -0.67 -12.82 -18.18
C ALA A 348 0.79 -12.39 -18.38
N GLY A 349 1.29 -11.45 -17.56
CA GLY A 349 2.68 -11.01 -17.64
C GLY A 349 3.69 -12.11 -17.29
N ASN A 350 3.42 -12.92 -16.26
CA ASN A 350 4.30 -14.06 -15.94
C ASN A 350 4.22 -15.17 -17.01
N MET A 351 3.04 -15.44 -17.60
CA MET A 351 2.89 -16.37 -18.73
C MET A 351 3.73 -15.93 -19.92
N LEU A 352 3.74 -14.62 -20.23
CA LEU A 352 4.61 -14.08 -21.27
C LEU A 352 6.08 -14.29 -20.97
N LEU A 353 6.53 -14.41 -19.72
CA LEU A 353 7.93 -14.69 -19.41
C LEU A 353 8.27 -16.20 -19.42
N VAL A 354 7.30 -17.09 -19.19
CA VAL A 354 7.51 -18.56 -19.19
C VAL A 354 7.47 -19.20 -20.56
N VAL A 355 6.46 -18.87 -21.38
CA VAL A 355 6.01 -19.77 -22.46
C VAL A 355 6.97 -19.86 -23.66
N MET A 356 7.87 -18.89 -23.86
CA MET A 356 8.82 -18.91 -24.98
C MET A 356 10.22 -18.48 -24.50
N PRO A 357 11.00 -19.36 -23.88
CA PRO A 357 12.30 -18.99 -23.30
C PRO A 357 13.39 -18.66 -24.34
N ASP A 358 13.19 -19.05 -25.61
CA ASP A 358 14.15 -18.79 -26.68
C ASP A 358 14.15 -17.30 -27.06
N SER A 359 15.30 -16.66 -26.87
CA SER A 359 15.60 -15.22 -27.04
C SER A 359 14.51 -14.25 -26.58
N LEU A 360 14.45 -14.01 -25.27
CA LEU A 360 13.63 -12.93 -24.70
C LEU A 360 13.97 -11.59 -25.39
N SER A 361 12.99 -10.98 -26.06
CA SER A 361 13.15 -9.71 -26.76
C SER A 361 12.77 -8.52 -25.87
N PHE A 362 13.30 -7.35 -26.18
CA PHE A 362 13.05 -6.13 -25.40
C PHE A 362 11.57 -5.75 -25.37
N GLY A 363 10.89 -5.85 -26.52
CA GLY A 363 9.45 -5.57 -26.61
C GLY A 363 8.62 -6.51 -25.75
N ARG A 364 9.01 -7.78 -25.66
CA ARG A 364 8.31 -8.77 -24.83
C ARG A 364 8.55 -8.56 -23.34
N LEU A 365 9.80 -8.28 -22.94
CA LEU A 365 10.11 -7.90 -21.56
C LEU A 365 9.31 -6.65 -21.17
N GLY A 366 9.36 -5.59 -21.98
CA GLY A 366 8.63 -4.36 -21.73
C GLY A 366 7.11 -4.56 -21.62
N PHE A 367 6.51 -5.39 -22.48
CA PHE A 367 5.08 -5.70 -22.40
C PHE A 367 4.74 -6.57 -21.18
N ALA A 368 5.56 -7.57 -20.85
CA ALA A 368 5.36 -8.37 -19.64
C ALA A 368 5.45 -7.51 -18.37
N GLU A 369 6.47 -6.64 -18.27
CA GLU A 369 6.65 -5.71 -17.16
C GLU A 369 5.53 -4.67 -17.07
N LEU A 370 5.01 -4.18 -18.19
CA LEU A 370 3.82 -3.32 -18.19
C LEU A 370 2.63 -4.02 -17.50
N LEU A 371 2.36 -5.29 -17.85
CA LEU A 371 1.26 -6.04 -17.25
C LEU A 371 1.51 -6.33 -15.77
N VAL A 372 2.74 -6.71 -15.40
CA VAL A 372 3.07 -7.06 -14.01
C VAL A 372 3.28 -5.82 -13.15
N TRP A 373 4.29 -5.03 -13.46
CA TRP A 373 4.78 -3.92 -12.64
C TRP A 373 3.86 -2.70 -12.68
N SER A 374 3.40 -2.31 -13.88
CA SER A 374 2.63 -1.08 -14.05
C SER A 374 1.12 -1.28 -13.86
N ILE A 375 0.57 -2.47 -14.10
CA ILE A 375 -0.88 -2.69 -14.00
C ILE A 375 -1.22 -3.62 -12.82
N GLY A 376 -0.75 -4.87 -12.86
CA GLY A 376 -1.13 -5.91 -11.91
C GLY A 376 -0.73 -5.58 -10.47
N CYS A 377 0.52 -5.17 -10.23
CA CYS A 377 1.04 -4.86 -8.90
C CYS A 377 0.33 -3.65 -8.25
N PRO A 378 0.17 -2.49 -8.91
CA PRO A 378 -0.60 -1.37 -8.37
C PRO A 378 -2.04 -1.74 -7.98
N ILE A 379 -2.76 -2.42 -8.87
CA ILE A 379 -4.16 -2.81 -8.62
C ILE A 379 -4.23 -3.78 -7.44
N THR A 380 -3.46 -4.87 -7.46
CA THR A 380 -3.51 -5.88 -6.40
C THR A 380 -3.06 -5.30 -5.06
N THR A 381 -1.98 -4.52 -5.01
CA THR A 381 -1.46 -4.00 -3.73
C THR A 381 -2.33 -2.91 -3.10
N ALA A 382 -3.02 -2.10 -3.91
CA ALA A 382 -3.91 -1.06 -3.41
C ALA A 382 -5.32 -1.59 -3.10
N VAL A 383 -5.92 -2.30 -4.05
CA VAL A 383 -7.32 -2.72 -3.95
C VAL A 383 -7.51 -3.87 -2.96
N VAL A 384 -6.56 -4.80 -2.82
CA VAL A 384 -6.64 -5.87 -1.80
C VAL A 384 -6.74 -5.29 -0.40
N VAL A 385 -5.94 -4.28 -0.07
CA VAL A 385 -5.97 -3.63 1.25
C VAL A 385 -7.28 -2.88 1.46
N ALA A 386 -7.76 -2.16 0.44
CA ALA A 386 -9.02 -1.42 0.52
C ALA A 386 -10.24 -2.36 0.66
N ALA A 387 -10.31 -3.40 -0.16
CA ALA A 387 -11.35 -4.42 -0.13
C ALA A 387 -11.36 -5.18 1.20
N PHE A 388 -10.18 -5.50 1.75
CA PHE A 388 -10.06 -6.13 3.06
C PHE A 388 -10.58 -5.21 4.18
N SER A 389 -10.28 -3.90 4.15
CA SER A 389 -10.84 -2.96 5.14
C SER A 389 -12.36 -2.88 5.07
N LYS A 390 -12.93 -2.91 3.86
CA LYS A 390 -14.39 -2.95 3.66
C LYS A 390 -15.00 -4.26 4.14
N LEU A 391 -14.33 -5.40 3.91
CA LEU A 391 -14.76 -6.72 4.39
C LEU A 391 -14.88 -6.74 5.93
N LEU A 392 -13.91 -6.15 6.63
CA LEU A 392 -13.95 -6.08 8.10
C LEU A 392 -15.07 -5.14 8.59
N GLY A 393 -15.39 -4.09 7.83
CA GLY A 393 -16.49 -3.16 8.15
C GLY A 393 -16.27 -2.46 9.49
N GLY A 394 -17.31 -2.43 10.33
CA GLY A 394 -17.24 -1.82 11.68
C GLY A 394 -16.49 -2.65 12.74
N ARG A 395 -15.99 -3.85 12.41
CA ARG A 395 -15.32 -4.74 13.38
C ARG A 395 -13.95 -4.19 13.80
N PRO A 396 -13.42 -4.61 14.97
CA PRO A 396 -12.05 -4.29 15.37
C PRO A 396 -11.03 -4.69 14.30
N GLN A 397 -10.51 -3.71 13.54
CA GLN A 397 -9.67 -3.98 12.36
C GLN A 397 -8.18 -4.14 12.69
N GLY A 398 -7.72 -3.67 13.85
CA GLY A 398 -6.29 -3.52 14.17
C GLY A 398 -5.48 -4.80 13.98
N THR A 399 -5.88 -5.89 14.64
CA THR A 399 -5.18 -7.17 14.60
C THR A 399 -5.15 -7.79 13.19
N LEU A 400 -6.30 -7.79 12.50
CA LEU A 400 -6.43 -8.37 11.16
C LEU A 400 -5.68 -7.55 10.10
N MET A 401 -5.70 -6.22 10.21
CA MET A 401 -4.87 -5.33 9.39
C MET A 401 -3.38 -5.49 9.66
N GLY A 402 -3.01 -5.72 10.93
CA GLY A 402 -1.66 -6.09 11.32
C GLY A 402 -1.22 -7.38 10.63
N LEU A 403 -2.03 -8.44 10.74
CA LEU A 403 -1.76 -9.74 10.13
C LEU A 403 -1.63 -9.66 8.59
N LEU A 404 -2.51 -8.89 7.94
CA LEU A 404 -2.41 -8.59 6.51
C LEU A 404 -1.05 -7.96 6.17
N GLY A 405 -0.64 -6.94 6.94
CA GLY A 405 0.64 -6.25 6.76
C GLY A 405 1.87 -7.14 7.01
N SER A 406 1.81 -7.98 8.05
CA SER A 406 2.84 -8.96 8.37
C SER A 406 2.99 -9.99 7.26
N ALA A 407 1.89 -10.57 6.77
CA ALA A 407 1.93 -11.53 5.67
C ALA A 407 2.57 -10.93 4.40
N GLY A 408 2.23 -9.69 4.05
CA GLY A 408 2.87 -8.98 2.93
C GLY A 408 4.35 -8.65 3.17
N SER A 409 4.81 -8.61 4.41
CA SER A 409 6.23 -8.41 4.74
C SER A 409 6.99 -9.74 4.70
N VAL A 410 6.39 -10.82 5.21
CA VAL A 410 6.94 -12.18 5.13
C VAL A 410 7.14 -12.60 3.67
N SER A 411 6.17 -12.33 2.79
CA SER A 411 6.36 -12.66 1.37
C SER A 411 7.54 -11.91 0.74
N ARG A 412 7.73 -10.63 1.10
CA ARG A 412 8.88 -9.81 0.67
C ARG A 412 10.21 -10.18 1.33
N ILE A 413 10.21 -11.06 2.32
CA ILE A 413 11.42 -11.64 2.92
C ILE A 413 11.79 -12.95 2.20
N ILE A 414 10.79 -13.77 1.86
CA ILE A 414 11.02 -15.13 1.35
C ILE A 414 11.10 -15.17 -0.18
N LEU A 415 10.11 -14.60 -0.88
CA LEU A 415 9.98 -14.75 -2.33
C LEU A 415 11.11 -14.14 -3.16
N PRO A 416 11.76 -13.02 -2.81
CA PRO A 416 12.90 -12.51 -3.59
C PRO A 416 14.14 -13.41 -3.52
N LEU A 417 14.17 -14.42 -2.65
CA LEU A 417 15.25 -15.42 -2.62
C LEU A 417 15.03 -16.54 -3.66
N LEU A 418 13.79 -16.72 -4.15
CA LEU A 418 13.46 -17.78 -5.10
C LEU A 418 14.24 -17.71 -6.42
N PRO A 419 14.44 -16.54 -7.06
CA PRO A 419 15.19 -16.44 -8.31
C PRO A 419 16.62 -16.97 -8.25
N ALA A 420 17.23 -16.90 -7.08
CA ALA A 420 18.59 -17.38 -6.87
C ALA A 420 18.65 -18.84 -6.38
N ALA A 421 17.58 -19.31 -5.72
CA ALA A 421 17.48 -20.70 -5.28
C ALA A 421 17.20 -21.68 -6.44
N ILE A 422 16.80 -21.17 -7.60
CA ILE A 422 16.42 -21.96 -8.78
C ILE A 422 17.40 -21.67 -9.92
N PRO A 423 17.91 -22.69 -10.65
CA PRO A 423 18.93 -22.48 -11.69
C PRO A 423 18.50 -21.59 -12.86
N THR A 424 17.20 -21.53 -13.15
CA THR A 424 16.63 -20.74 -14.24
C THR A 424 15.42 -19.95 -13.73
N LEU A 425 15.06 -18.87 -14.44
CA LEU A 425 13.90 -18.04 -14.05
C LEU A 425 12.56 -18.66 -14.47
N THR A 426 12.54 -19.64 -15.37
CA THR A 426 11.31 -20.27 -15.87
C THR A 426 10.46 -20.89 -14.73
N PRO A 427 11.01 -21.69 -13.80
CA PRO A 427 10.23 -22.22 -12.69
C PRO A 427 9.77 -21.15 -11.70
N VAL A 428 10.53 -20.06 -11.54
CA VAL A 428 10.14 -18.91 -10.70
C VAL A 428 8.86 -18.28 -11.24
N PHE A 429 8.82 -17.99 -12.54
CA PHE A 429 7.63 -17.45 -13.17
C PHE A 429 6.48 -18.46 -13.21
N ALA A 430 6.76 -19.76 -13.34
CA ALA A 430 5.75 -20.82 -13.23
C ALA A 430 5.09 -20.85 -11.84
N ILE A 431 5.88 -20.69 -10.77
CA ILE A 431 5.37 -20.53 -9.40
C ILE A 431 4.48 -19.29 -9.31
N ASN A 432 4.91 -18.15 -9.85
CA ASN A 432 4.08 -16.94 -9.87
C ASN A 432 2.75 -17.13 -10.62
N ILE A 433 2.76 -17.84 -11.76
CA ILE A 433 1.55 -18.18 -12.51
C ILE A 433 0.61 -19.03 -11.65
N ALA A 434 1.12 -20.06 -10.99
CA ALA A 434 0.34 -20.91 -10.11
C ALA A 434 -0.29 -20.11 -8.94
N LEU A 435 0.50 -19.23 -8.30
CA LEU A 435 0.01 -18.35 -7.24
C LEU A 435 -1.07 -17.37 -7.73
N CYS A 436 -0.90 -16.80 -8.94
CA CYS A 436 -1.91 -15.93 -9.53
C CYS A 436 -3.20 -16.69 -9.88
N ALA A 437 -3.08 -17.86 -10.51
CA ALA A 437 -4.22 -18.70 -10.86
C ALA A 437 -5.00 -19.11 -9.60
N LEU A 438 -4.29 -19.53 -8.56
CA LEU A 438 -4.89 -19.86 -7.26
C LEU A 438 -5.56 -18.64 -6.60
N SER A 439 -4.96 -17.45 -6.72
CA SER A 439 -5.53 -16.20 -6.21
C SER A 439 -6.84 -15.84 -6.91
N VAL A 440 -6.89 -15.96 -8.24
CA VAL A 440 -8.10 -15.72 -9.04
C VAL A 440 -9.19 -16.73 -8.68
N THR A 441 -8.87 -18.02 -8.61
CA THR A 441 -9.85 -19.07 -8.31
C THR A 441 -10.39 -18.98 -6.88
N LEU A 442 -9.52 -18.74 -5.89
CA LEU A 442 -9.94 -18.56 -4.49
C LEU A 442 -10.84 -17.33 -4.33
N LEU A 443 -10.50 -16.21 -4.95
CA LEU A 443 -11.32 -15.00 -4.86
C LEU A 443 -12.66 -15.18 -5.58
N TRP A 444 -12.68 -15.83 -6.75
CA TRP A 444 -13.91 -16.18 -7.44
C TRP A 444 -14.81 -17.10 -6.59
N TRP A 445 -14.22 -18.14 -6.00
CA TRP A 445 -14.92 -19.06 -5.10
C TRP A 445 -15.50 -18.32 -3.89
N TYR A 446 -14.68 -17.49 -3.22
CA TYR A 446 -15.10 -16.72 -2.06
C TYR A 446 -16.25 -15.77 -2.40
N ASN A 447 -16.18 -15.08 -3.54
CA ASN A 447 -17.25 -14.20 -3.99
C ASN A 447 -18.57 -14.96 -4.19
N ARG A 448 -18.52 -16.19 -4.71
CA ARG A 448 -19.70 -17.06 -4.88
C ARG A 448 -20.27 -17.51 -3.54
N VAL A 449 -19.43 -17.80 -2.55
CA VAL A 449 -19.85 -18.12 -1.18
C VAL A 449 -20.56 -16.91 -0.55
N VAL A 450 -19.95 -15.72 -0.63
CA VAL A 450 -20.54 -14.47 -0.12
C VAL A 450 -21.90 -14.20 -0.78
N TYR A 451 -21.99 -14.35 -2.10
CA TYR A 451 -23.25 -14.17 -2.83
C TYR A 451 -24.34 -15.12 -2.31
N ARG A 452 -24.03 -16.41 -2.17
CA ARG A 452 -24.99 -17.42 -1.66
C ARG A 452 -25.47 -17.07 -0.26
N THR A 453 -24.56 -16.80 0.67
CA THR A 453 -24.92 -16.44 2.05
C THR A 453 -25.75 -15.16 2.11
N LYS A 454 -25.45 -14.17 1.26
CA LYS A 454 -26.25 -12.94 1.22
C LYS A 454 -27.68 -13.21 0.74
N MET A 455 -27.86 -14.07 -0.25
CA MET A 455 -29.20 -14.44 -0.73
C MET A 455 -29.98 -15.23 0.33
N GLU A 456 -29.34 -16.12 1.06
CA GLU A 456 -29.94 -16.86 2.19
C GLU A 456 -30.41 -15.90 3.29
N LEU A 457 -29.55 -14.97 3.73
CA LEU A 457 -29.91 -13.97 4.74
C LEU A 457 -31.07 -13.07 4.30
N LEU A 458 -31.11 -12.67 3.04
CA LEU A 458 -32.21 -11.86 2.50
C LEU A 458 -33.53 -12.65 2.49
N ALA A 459 -33.48 -13.94 2.13
CA ALA A 459 -34.65 -14.82 2.18
C ALA A 459 -35.15 -15.00 3.62
N ASP A 460 -34.25 -15.15 4.60
CA ASP A 460 -34.61 -15.25 6.02
C ASP A 460 -35.27 -13.97 6.53
N VAL A 461 -34.74 -12.80 6.16
CA VAL A 461 -35.34 -11.49 6.51
C VAL A 461 -36.71 -11.33 5.84
N GLU A 462 -36.85 -11.70 4.57
CA GLU A 462 -38.14 -11.66 3.87
C GLU A 462 -39.16 -12.60 4.51
N ASN A 463 -38.74 -13.81 4.91
CA ASN A 463 -39.60 -14.76 5.62
C ASN A 463 -40.00 -14.24 7.01
N ALA A 464 -39.06 -13.68 7.78
CA ALA A 464 -39.35 -13.08 9.08
C ALA A 464 -40.34 -11.90 8.94
N TYR A 465 -40.16 -11.06 7.93
CA TYR A 465 -41.08 -9.95 7.65
C TYR A 465 -42.49 -10.44 7.28
N ARG A 466 -42.58 -11.52 6.48
CA ARG A 466 -43.88 -12.16 6.14
C ARG A 466 -44.59 -12.76 7.35
N ILE A 467 -43.86 -13.30 8.33
CA ILE A 467 -44.43 -13.87 9.55
C ILE A 467 -44.96 -12.79 10.50
N VAL A 468 -44.26 -11.64 10.57
CA VAL A 468 -44.61 -10.54 11.48
C VAL A 468 -45.66 -9.59 10.87
N SER A 469 -45.80 -9.57 9.54
CA SER A 469 -46.86 -8.81 8.86
C SER A 469 -48.21 -9.50 9.05
N PRO A 470 -49.28 -8.82 9.51
CA PRO A 470 -50.60 -9.43 9.62
C PRO A 470 -51.06 -9.93 8.24
N PRO A 471 -51.84 -11.03 8.17
CA PRO A 471 -52.38 -11.49 6.90
C PRO A 471 -53.21 -10.36 6.29
N ASN A 472 -52.86 -9.93 5.07
CA ASN A 472 -53.68 -8.99 4.33
C ASN A 472 -55.12 -9.51 4.29
N ASP A 473 -56.06 -8.73 4.82
CA ASP A 473 -57.48 -9.04 4.70
C ASP A 473 -57.85 -9.05 3.21
N LEU A 474 -58.25 -10.22 2.70
CA LEU A 474 -58.59 -10.48 1.31
C LEU A 474 -59.77 -9.61 0.81
N ARG A 475 -60.43 -8.86 1.69
CA ARG A 475 -61.54 -7.94 1.35
C ARG A 475 -61.15 -6.47 1.24
N SER A 476 -59.91 -6.08 1.51
CA SER A 476 -59.47 -4.69 1.37
C SER A 476 -58.82 -4.44 0.01
N PRO A 477 -59.38 -3.57 -0.87
CA PRO A 477 -58.74 -3.26 -2.15
C PRO A 477 -57.46 -2.41 -2.00
N LEU A 478 -57.24 -1.84 -0.82
CA LEU A 478 -56.10 -0.98 -0.48
C LEU A 478 -55.76 -1.24 0.99
N GLY A 479 -54.72 -2.03 1.25
CA GLY A 479 -54.25 -2.38 2.60
C GLY A 479 -53.85 -1.16 3.42
N SER A 480 -54.83 -0.47 4.01
CA SER A 480 -54.66 0.45 5.12
C SER A 480 -55.41 -0.11 6.31
N ASP A 481 -54.68 -0.50 7.34
CA ASP A 481 -55.24 -0.70 8.66
C ASP A 481 -55.95 0.60 9.06
N LYS A 482 -57.27 0.51 9.30
CA LYS A 482 -57.93 1.51 10.12
C LYS A 482 -57.35 1.33 11.53
N VAL A 483 -56.42 2.22 11.88
CA VAL A 483 -56.18 2.55 13.28
C VAL A 483 -57.52 3.09 13.78
N ASP A 484 -58.23 2.30 14.56
CA ASP A 484 -59.34 2.77 15.36
C ASP A 484 -58.76 3.81 16.33
N PHE A 485 -58.94 5.08 16.00
CA PHE A 485 -58.85 6.15 16.98
C PHE A 485 -60.09 6.01 17.86
N GLU A 486 -59.91 5.54 19.10
CA GLU A 486 -60.89 5.80 20.15
C GLU A 486 -60.92 7.31 20.39
N ASP A 487 -61.94 7.97 19.85
CA ASP A 487 -62.29 9.34 20.21
C ASP A 487 -63.73 9.39 20.72
N LYS A 488 -63.82 9.59 22.05
CA LYS A 488 -64.91 10.21 22.84
C LYS A 488 -66.21 9.48 23.11
#